data_AF-A0AAJ2E4R0-F1
#
_entry.id   AF-A0AAJ2E4R0-F1
#
_cell.length_a   1.000
_cell.length_b   1.000
_cell.length_c   1.000
_cell.angle_alpha   90.00
_cell.angle_beta   90.00
_cell.angle_gamma   90.00
#
_symmetry.space_group_name_H-M   'P 1'
#
loop_
_entity.id
_entity.type
_entity.pdbx_description
1 polymer ?
#
loop_
_entity_poly.entity_id
_entity_poly.type
_entity_poly.pdbx_seq_one_letter_code
_entity_poly.pdbx_strand_id
1 'polypeptide(L)'
;MLALYIDATVAPSFWRKSHKTETVRFWLCAVGYVQVTWANNYSATGQSLGIDLVNDPDRMLEPEVAAWATVYGMDTGLFTGKKLSNYINDEHVDFVNARKIINGLDQAETIAGLAIRLKSILELSKC
;
A
#
# COMPACT_ATOMS: atom_id res chain seq x y z
N MET A 1 11.86 9.15 16.06
CA MET A 1 13.26 8.74 15.83
C MET A 1 13.20 7.37 15.15
N LEU A 2 13.50 7.15 13.87
CA LEU A 2 13.90 7.98 12.72
C LEU A 2 12.96 7.65 11.54
N ALA A 3 12.46 8.65 10.83
CA ALA A 3 11.89 8.49 9.49
C ALA A 3 12.98 8.92 8.50
N LEU A 4 13.45 8.00 7.66
CA LEU A 4 14.33 8.34 6.54
C LEU A 4 13.46 8.58 5.30
N TYR A 5 13.51 9.84 4.91
CA TYR A 5 13.13 10.41 3.62
C TYR A 5 13.93 9.71 2.51
N ILE A 6 13.27 9.11 1.51
CA ILE A 6 13.94 8.66 0.28
C ILE A 6 13.14 9.17 -0.92
N ASP A 7 13.81 10.05 -1.64
CA ASP A 7 13.47 10.67 -2.92
C ASP A 7 13.41 9.59 -4.03
N ALA A 8 12.36 9.63 -4.86
CA ALA A 8 12.07 8.67 -5.92
C ALA A 8 12.99 8.80 -7.16
N THR A 9 14.02 9.64 -7.13
CA THR A 9 14.87 9.93 -8.31
C THR A 9 16.27 9.30 -8.26
N VAL A 10 16.63 8.57 -7.20
CA VAL A 10 17.91 7.86 -7.09
C VAL A 10 17.68 6.40 -6.74
N ALA A 11 17.45 5.57 -7.77
CA ALA A 11 17.60 4.13 -7.63
C ALA A 11 19.11 3.82 -7.57
N PRO A 12 19.69 3.39 -6.44
CA PRO A 12 21.12 3.17 -6.35
C PRO A 12 21.51 1.97 -7.24
N SER A 13 22.68 2.05 -7.86
CA SER A 13 23.33 1.02 -8.67
C SER A 13 23.60 -0.32 -7.96
N PHE A 14 23.10 -0.49 -6.74
CA PHE A 14 23.16 -1.70 -5.91
C PHE A 14 22.26 -2.84 -6.45
N TRP A 15 21.26 -2.51 -7.27
CA TRP A 15 20.11 -3.39 -7.56
C TRP A 15 20.20 -4.20 -8.86
N ARG A 16 21.34 -4.22 -9.54
CA ARG A 16 21.51 -5.00 -10.77
C ARG A 16 22.66 -5.98 -10.66
N LYS A 17 22.40 -7.12 -9.99
CA LYS A 17 22.94 -8.48 -10.24
C LYS A 17 22.81 -9.38 -9.01
N SER A 18 22.05 -10.46 -9.10
CA SER A 18 22.57 -11.83 -9.20
C SER A 18 21.52 -12.86 -8.78
N HIS A 19 21.83 -14.12 -9.05
CA HIS A 19 20.94 -15.21 -9.41
C HIS A 19 20.24 -15.84 -8.20
N LYS A 20 19.09 -16.47 -8.48
CA LYS A 20 18.26 -17.27 -7.57
C LYS A 20 19.10 -18.11 -6.57
N THR A 21 18.59 -18.18 -5.33
CA THR A 21 19.08 -18.90 -4.13
C THR A 21 20.16 -18.10 -3.36
N GLU A 22 20.05 -17.76 -2.06
CA GLU A 22 19.51 -18.48 -0.89
C GLU A 22 18.97 -17.59 0.27
N THR A 23 18.83 -16.26 0.11
CA THR A 23 18.13 -15.37 1.06
C THR A 23 16.79 -14.93 0.46
N VAL A 24 15.70 -15.60 0.81
CA VAL A 24 14.32 -15.13 0.57
C VAL A 24 14.29 -13.63 0.82
N ARG A 25 14.13 -12.78 -0.21
CA ARG A 25 14.03 -11.30 -0.12
C ARG A 25 13.57 -10.86 1.27
N PHE A 26 14.55 -10.58 2.12
CA PHE A 26 14.50 -10.68 3.58
C PHE A 26 13.54 -9.63 4.15
N TRP A 27 12.24 -9.89 4.05
CA TRP A 27 11.09 -9.08 4.51
C TRP A 27 10.29 -8.28 3.48
N LEU A 28 10.36 -8.54 2.16
CA LEU A 28 9.43 -7.93 1.18
C LEU A 28 9.22 -6.42 1.43
N CYS A 29 10.31 -5.69 1.70
CA CYS A 29 10.25 -4.30 2.11
C CYS A 29 9.46 -3.46 1.10
N ALA A 30 8.41 -2.82 1.59
CA ALA A 30 7.89 -1.54 1.14
C ALA A 30 7.92 -1.33 -0.40
N VAL A 31 6.94 -1.92 -1.11
CA VAL A 31 6.77 -1.77 -2.57
C VAL A 31 5.36 -1.29 -2.91
N GLY A 32 5.24 -0.46 -3.95
CA GLY A 32 3.95 0.07 -4.41
C GLY A 32 3.44 1.25 -3.58
N TYR A 33 2.24 1.75 -3.90
CA TYR A 33 1.70 3.00 -3.34
C TYR A 33 1.57 3.00 -1.82
N VAL A 34 1.30 1.83 -1.22
CA VAL A 34 1.14 1.67 0.23
C VAL A 34 2.31 0.95 0.89
N GLN A 35 3.42 0.76 0.18
CA GLN A 35 4.62 0.15 0.73
C GLN A 35 4.33 -1.25 1.33
N VAL A 36 3.75 -2.16 0.52
CA VAL A 36 3.32 -3.50 0.96
C VAL A 36 4.51 -4.30 1.48
N THR A 37 4.35 -4.90 2.66
CA THR A 37 5.33 -5.76 3.33
C THR A 37 4.76 -7.13 3.64
N TRP A 38 5.62 -8.11 3.97
CA TRP A 38 5.28 -9.47 4.42
C TRP A 38 4.75 -10.46 3.37
N ALA A 39 5.17 -11.72 3.49
CA ALA A 39 4.89 -12.79 2.51
C ALA A 39 3.41 -13.17 2.41
N ASN A 40 2.67 -13.07 3.51
CA ASN A 40 1.22 -13.28 3.53
C ASN A 40 0.50 -12.24 2.66
N ASN A 41 0.91 -10.98 2.70
CA ASN A 41 0.28 -9.92 1.89
C ASN A 41 0.57 -10.11 0.40
N TYR A 42 1.80 -10.49 0.04
CA TYR A 42 2.15 -10.82 -1.34
C TYR A 42 1.42 -12.06 -1.83
N SER A 43 1.34 -13.11 -1.03
CA SER A 43 0.59 -14.33 -1.37
C SER A 43 -0.90 -14.05 -1.59
N ALA A 44 -1.55 -13.35 -0.66
CA ALA A 44 -2.97 -13.01 -0.77
C ALA A 44 -3.25 -12.10 -1.97
N THR A 45 -2.40 -11.10 -2.21
CA THR A 45 -2.51 -10.21 -3.38
C THR A 45 -2.30 -11.00 -4.68
N GLY A 46 -1.29 -11.85 -4.74
CA GLY A 46 -1.00 -12.68 -5.91
C GLY A 46 -2.13 -13.64 -6.23
N GLN A 47 -2.70 -14.30 -5.22
CA GLN A 47 -3.89 -15.15 -5.35
C GLN A 47 -5.08 -14.37 -5.92
N SER A 48 -5.32 -13.14 -5.47
CA SER A 48 -6.42 -12.30 -5.97
C SER A 48 -6.28 -11.93 -7.45
N LEU A 49 -5.05 -11.93 -7.97
CA LEU A 49 -4.72 -11.58 -9.35
C LEU A 49 -4.40 -12.80 -10.23
N GLY A 50 -4.33 -14.01 -9.66
CA GLY A 50 -3.89 -15.21 -10.38
C GLY A 50 -2.40 -15.18 -10.78
N ILE A 51 -1.56 -14.47 -10.05
CA ILE A 51 -0.13 -14.32 -10.33
C ILE A 51 0.73 -14.70 -9.11
N ASP A 52 1.96 -15.12 -9.36
CA ASP A 52 2.88 -15.52 -8.29
C ASP A 52 3.76 -14.36 -7.83
N LEU A 53 3.26 -13.60 -6.84
CA LEU A 53 4.02 -12.51 -6.23
C LEU A 53 5.01 -12.97 -5.16
N VAL A 54 4.96 -14.23 -4.72
CA VAL A 54 5.89 -14.75 -3.71
C VAL A 54 7.22 -15.10 -4.36
N ASN A 55 7.17 -15.74 -5.53
CA ASN A 55 8.36 -16.11 -6.29
C ASN A 55 8.77 -15.05 -7.32
N ASP A 56 7.87 -14.14 -7.69
CA ASP A 56 8.18 -12.96 -8.52
C ASP A 56 7.69 -11.63 -7.91
N PRO A 57 8.26 -11.20 -6.76
CA PRO A 57 7.82 -10.01 -6.04
C PRO A 57 8.08 -8.68 -6.76
N ASP A 58 8.91 -8.65 -7.82
CA ASP A 58 9.14 -7.43 -8.61
C ASP A 58 7.88 -6.97 -9.35
N ARG A 59 6.95 -7.89 -9.60
CA ARG A 59 5.66 -7.57 -10.21
C ARG A 59 4.81 -6.62 -9.35
N MET A 60 5.08 -6.52 -8.05
CA MET A 60 4.45 -5.52 -7.18
C MET A 60 4.84 -4.07 -7.56
N LEU A 61 5.90 -3.87 -8.37
CA LEU A 61 6.27 -2.56 -8.93
C LEU A 61 5.44 -2.18 -10.17
N GLU A 62 4.74 -3.13 -10.79
CA GLU A 62 3.86 -2.85 -11.91
C GLU A 62 2.70 -1.96 -11.41
N PRO A 63 2.42 -0.81 -12.06
CA PRO A 63 1.42 0.15 -11.56
C PRO A 63 0.04 -0.47 -11.30
N GLU A 64 -0.39 -1.39 -12.17
CA GLU A 64 -1.67 -2.09 -12.06
C GLU A 64 -1.72 -3.02 -10.85
N VAL A 65 -0.63 -3.77 -10.60
CA VAL A 65 -0.50 -4.65 -9.44
C VAL A 65 -0.43 -3.83 -8.15
N ALA A 66 0.34 -2.74 -8.13
CA ALA A 66 0.46 -1.86 -6.98
C ALA A 66 -0.87 -1.17 -6.62
N ALA A 67 -1.61 -0.70 -7.63
CA ALA A 67 -2.93 -0.11 -7.45
C ALA A 67 -3.92 -1.14 -6.90
N TRP A 68 -3.93 -2.35 -7.49
CA TRP A 68 -4.78 -3.44 -7.03
C TRP A 68 -4.46 -3.84 -5.58
N ALA A 69 -3.18 -4.05 -5.26
CA ALA A 69 -2.74 -4.39 -3.91
C ALA A 69 -3.21 -3.37 -2.86
N THR A 70 -3.19 -2.09 -3.23
CA THR A 70 -3.68 -0.99 -2.39
C THR A 70 -5.17 -1.12 -2.14
N VAL A 71 -5.99 -1.18 -3.20
CA VAL A 71 -7.45 -1.25 -3.09
C VAL A 71 -7.89 -2.53 -2.40
N TYR A 72 -7.39 -3.68 -2.86
CA TYR A 72 -7.71 -4.99 -2.31
C TYR A 72 -7.34 -5.09 -0.83
N GLY A 73 -6.14 -4.63 -0.45
CA GLY A 73 -5.70 -4.69 0.93
C GLY A 73 -6.51 -3.80 1.86
N MET A 74 -6.92 -2.62 1.40
CA MET A 74 -7.78 -1.70 2.17
C MET A 74 -9.22 -2.20 2.29
N ASP A 75 -9.77 -2.80 1.23
CA ASP A 75 -11.13 -3.33 1.21
C ASP A 75 -11.28 -4.58 2.09
N THR A 76 -10.31 -5.49 1.99
CA THR A 76 -10.33 -6.76 2.73
C THR A 76 -9.76 -6.66 4.14
N GLY A 77 -9.04 -5.59 4.46
CA GLY A 77 -8.33 -5.41 5.72
C GLY A 77 -7.09 -6.29 5.84
N LEU A 78 -6.45 -6.60 4.71
CA LEU A 78 -5.29 -7.49 4.62
C LEU A 78 -4.13 -7.06 5.52
N PHE A 79 -3.90 -5.76 5.67
CA PHE A 79 -2.70 -5.25 6.35
C PHE A 79 -2.80 -5.26 7.88
N THR A 80 -3.94 -4.85 8.44
CA THR A 80 -4.11 -4.68 9.89
C THR A 80 -5.38 -5.33 10.45
N GLY A 81 -6.18 -5.96 9.60
CA GLY A 81 -7.54 -6.45 9.92
C GLY A 81 -8.62 -5.36 9.91
N LYS A 82 -8.26 -4.09 9.68
CA LYS A 82 -9.22 -2.98 9.56
C LYS A 82 -9.54 -2.71 8.10
N LYS A 83 -10.82 -2.56 7.78
CA LYS A 83 -11.34 -2.39 6.42
C LYS A 83 -11.78 -0.96 6.15
N LEU A 84 -11.84 -0.60 4.88
CA LEU A 84 -12.40 0.67 4.43
C LEU A 84 -13.80 0.91 5.01
N SER A 85 -14.68 -0.10 4.91
CA SER A 85 -16.06 -0.04 5.41
C SER A 85 -16.20 0.17 6.92
N ASN A 86 -15.14 -0.03 7.72
CA ASN A 86 -15.16 0.30 9.14
C ASN A 86 -15.15 1.81 9.39
N TYR A 87 -14.60 2.60 8.46
CA TYR A 87 -14.37 4.03 8.65
C TYR A 87 -15.02 4.91 7.59
N ILE A 88 -15.22 4.39 6.38
CA ILE A 88 -15.75 5.11 5.24
C ILE A 88 -16.81 4.23 4.58
N ASN A 89 -18.06 4.67 4.61
CA ASN A 89 -19.20 4.05 3.94
C ASN A 89 -20.26 5.13 3.64
N ASP A 90 -21.45 4.69 3.24
CA ASP A 90 -22.55 5.58 2.84
C ASP A 90 -23.11 6.43 4.00
N GLU A 91 -22.94 5.97 5.25
CA GLU A 91 -23.49 6.60 6.45
C GLU A 91 -22.45 7.47 7.19
N HIS A 92 -21.18 7.06 7.18
CA HIS A 92 -20.13 7.74 7.94
C HIS A 92 -18.78 7.78 7.22
N VAL A 93 -18.05 8.88 7.45
CA VAL A 93 -16.70 9.09 6.92
C VAL A 93 -15.79 9.58 8.04
N ASP A 94 -14.80 8.76 8.40
CA ASP A 94 -13.79 9.01 9.42
C ASP A 94 -12.38 8.83 8.84
N PHE A 95 -11.89 9.87 8.17
CA PHE A 95 -10.56 9.84 7.53
C PHE A 95 -9.41 9.73 8.53
N VAL A 96 -9.57 10.23 9.76
CA VAL A 96 -8.51 10.19 10.78
C VAL A 96 -8.30 8.75 11.22
N ASN A 97 -9.37 8.03 11.58
CA ASN A 97 -9.24 6.64 12.00
C ASN A 97 -9.03 5.68 10.82
N ALA A 98 -9.41 6.05 9.59
CA ALA A 98 -9.11 5.25 8.39
C ALA A 98 -7.62 5.00 8.19
N ARG A 99 -6.73 5.83 8.76
CA ARG A 99 -5.28 5.58 8.79
C ARG A 99 -4.91 4.17 9.27
N LYS A 100 -5.70 3.65 10.24
CA LYS A 100 -5.59 2.31 10.86
C LYS A 100 -5.63 1.15 9.88
N ILE A 101 -6.18 1.36 8.68
CA ILE A 101 -6.20 0.35 7.62
C ILE A 101 -4.77 0.01 7.15
N ILE A 102 -3.89 1.00 7.06
CA ILE A 102 -2.52 0.83 6.55
C ILE A 102 -1.47 0.76 7.68
N ASN A 103 -1.61 1.56 8.74
CA ASN A 103 -0.70 1.61 9.90
C ASN A 103 -1.46 2.20 11.09
N GLY A 104 -0.86 2.30 12.29
CA GLY A 104 -1.42 3.08 13.40
C GLY A 104 -1.65 4.56 13.05
N LEU A 105 -1.97 5.39 14.04
CA LEU A 105 -2.38 6.80 13.84
C LEU A 105 -1.24 7.78 13.49
N ASP A 106 -0.08 7.29 13.04
CA ASP A 106 1.02 8.17 12.63
C ASP A 106 0.62 9.02 11.43
N GLN A 107 0.81 10.34 11.56
CA GLN A 107 0.41 11.37 10.60
C GLN A 107 -1.10 11.35 10.22
N ALA A 108 -1.97 10.78 11.05
CA ALA A 108 -3.39 10.60 10.72
C ALA A 108 -4.11 11.91 10.35
N GLU A 109 -3.89 12.99 11.11
CA GLU A 109 -4.51 14.29 10.84
C GLU A 109 -4.05 14.89 9.51
N THR A 110 -2.75 14.84 9.22
CA THR A 110 -2.18 15.31 7.95
C THR A 110 -2.78 14.57 6.77
N ILE A 111 -2.86 13.24 6.86
CA ILE A 111 -3.42 12.38 5.82
C ILE A 111 -4.92 12.60 5.66
N ALA A 112 -5.65 12.77 6.77
CA ALA A 112 -7.07 13.11 6.73
C ALA A 112 -7.32 14.45 6.04
N GLY A 113 -6.50 15.47 6.32
CA GLY A 113 -6.57 16.76 5.64
C GLY A 113 -6.37 16.65 4.12
N LEU A 114 -5.44 15.80 3.67
CA LEU A 114 -5.25 15.50 2.24
C LEU A 114 -6.48 14.81 1.65
N ALA A 115 -7.04 13.82 2.34
CA ALA A 115 -8.22 13.08 1.89
C ALA A 115 -9.44 14.00 1.73
N ILE A 116 -9.68 14.89 2.69
CA ILE A 116 -10.75 15.90 2.62
C ILE A 116 -10.57 16.79 1.40
N ARG A 117 -9.35 17.31 1.17
CA ARG A 117 -9.07 18.17 0.03
C ARG A 117 -9.31 17.47 -1.31
N LEU A 118 -8.86 16.23 -1.44
CA LEU A 118 -9.06 15.43 -2.66
C LEU A 118 -10.54 15.11 -2.89
N LYS A 119 -11.28 14.76 -1.83
CA LYS A 119 -12.74 14.55 -1.91
C LYS A 119 -13.46 15.79 -2.41
N SER A 120 -13.15 16.97 -1.86
CA SER A 120 -13.75 18.22 -2.32
C SER A 120 -13.46 18.53 -3.79
N ILE A 121 -12.23 18.28 -4.25
CA ILE A 121 -11.88 18.46 -5.67
C ILE A 121 -12.70 17.51 -6.55
N LEU A 122 -12.82 16.24 -6.17
CA LEU A 122 -13.57 15.24 -6.92
C LEU A 122 -15.07 15.56 -7.00
N GLU A 123 -15.63 16.13 -5.93
CA GLU A 123 -17.03 16.56 -5.90
C GLU A 123 -17.25 17.77 -6.80
N LEU A 124 -16.30 18.71 -6.83
CA LEU A 124 -16.34 19.88 -7.71
C LEU A 124 -16.09 19.51 -9.18
N SER A 125 -15.33 18.46 -9.48
CA SER A 125 -15.05 18.05 -10.86
C SER A 125 -16.19 17.28 -11.51
N LYS A 126 -17.24 16.90 -10.77
CA LYS A 126 -18.42 16.21 -11.30
C LYS A 126 -19.42 17.17 -11.99
N CYS A 127 -19.03 18.42 -12.20
CA CYS A 127 -19.79 19.42 -12.95
C CYS A 127 -19.74 19.17 -14.46
#